data_AF-A0A2G2G4Q5-F1
#
_entry.id   AF-A0A2G2G4Q5-F1
#
_cell.length_a   1.000
_cell.length_b   1.000
_cell.length_c   1.000
_cell.angle_alpha   90.00
_cell.angle_beta   90.00
_cell.angle_gamma   90.00
#
_symmetry.space_group_name_H-M   'P 1'
#
loop_
_entity.id
_entity.type
_entity.pdbx_description
1 polymer ?
#
loop_
_entity_poly.entity_id
_entity_poly.type
_entity_poly.pdbx_seq_one_letter_code
_entity_poly.pdbx_strand_id
1 'polypeptide(L)'
;MADTSKKLYMEIQMEELKASLLDNDEEEDLDPLEEMMKEQAASKKKVKVYSDKDIELAKMYENIAECEIELLAFEKELTIIKANELKDLAEALNQELPDKDRQYAQELQGILISTWEHKVEVKKTHPLEQLDLIKETPLCEVVEKLCARFPDYEGDFAKDVKATFIDRLEALMSIKKDHIDEDIEDIYIAGIKPSYVKRIYKQVNGIK
;
A
#
# COMPACT_ATOMS: atom_id res chain seq x y z
N MET A 1 32.22 20.67 -5.33
CA MET A 1 31.23 19.75 -4.75
C MET A 1 29.99 20.52 -4.28
N ALA A 2 30.06 21.41 -3.27
CA ALA A 2 28.89 22.18 -2.81
C ALA A 2 28.31 23.18 -3.83
N ASP A 3 29.16 23.76 -4.69
CA ASP A 3 28.77 24.83 -5.64
C ASP A 3 27.99 24.29 -6.86
N THR A 4 28.30 23.07 -7.28
CA THR A 4 27.63 22.37 -8.39
C THR A 4 26.22 21.94 -8.01
N SER A 5 26.02 21.43 -6.79
CA SER A 5 24.69 21.04 -6.30
C SER A 5 23.78 22.26 -6.11
N LYS A 6 24.32 23.38 -5.61
CA LYS A 6 23.56 24.63 -5.45
C LYS A 6 23.13 25.25 -6.79
N LYS A 7 24.01 25.19 -7.80
CA LYS A 7 23.68 25.65 -9.16
C LYS A 7 22.61 24.78 -9.81
N LEU A 8 22.72 23.46 -9.67
CA LEU A 8 21.72 22.50 -10.15
C LEU A 8 20.35 22.79 -9.53
N TYR A 9 20.31 23.05 -8.23
CA TYR A 9 19.11 23.43 -7.50
C TYR A 9 18.42 24.69 -8.03
N MET A 10 19.19 25.76 -8.22
CA MET A 10 18.65 27.01 -8.72
C MET A 10 18.09 26.85 -10.14
N GLU A 11 18.70 26.01 -10.96
CA GLU A 11 18.19 25.71 -12.30
C GLU A 11 16.86 24.94 -12.23
N ILE A 12 16.72 23.97 -11.33
CA ILE A 12 15.47 23.21 -11.11
C ILE A 12 14.35 24.14 -10.63
N GLN A 13 14.62 25.02 -9.67
CA GLN A 13 13.62 25.98 -9.17
C GLN A 13 13.14 26.94 -10.27
N MET A 14 14.02 27.35 -11.17
CA MET A 14 13.66 28.18 -12.31
C MET A 14 12.83 27.44 -13.36
N GLU A 15 13.07 26.14 -13.56
CA GLU A 15 12.28 25.29 -14.46
C GLU A 15 10.89 25.00 -13.88
N GLU A 16 10.79 24.74 -12.58
CA GLU A 16 9.51 24.64 -11.87
C GLU A 16 8.69 25.92 -12.02
N LEU A 17 9.32 27.08 -11.77
CA LEU A 17 8.66 28.38 -11.87
C LEU A 17 8.16 28.67 -13.30
N LYS A 18 8.96 28.32 -14.32
CA LYS A 18 8.54 28.42 -15.72
C LYS A 18 7.38 27.49 -16.04
N ALA A 19 7.37 26.26 -15.53
CA ALA A 19 6.27 25.34 -15.76
C ALA A 19 4.98 25.79 -15.05
N SER A 20 5.08 26.34 -13.85
CA SER A 20 3.93 26.91 -13.12
C SER A 20 3.30 28.13 -13.80
N LEU A 21 4.04 28.81 -14.67
CA LEU A 21 3.52 29.91 -15.50
C LEU A 21 2.85 29.43 -16.79
N LEU A 22 3.02 28.16 -17.14
CA LEU A 22 2.47 27.54 -18.35
C LEU A 22 1.23 26.67 -18.05
N ASP A 23 1.14 26.10 -16.84
CA ASP A 23 -0.02 25.33 -16.39
C ASP A 23 -1.12 26.25 -15.85
N ASN A 24 -2.10 26.55 -16.70
CA ASN A 24 -3.36 27.20 -16.34
C ASN A 24 -4.56 26.26 -16.61
N ASP A 25 -4.31 24.96 -16.72
CA ASP A 25 -5.34 23.95 -16.97
C ASP A 25 -5.73 23.28 -15.64
N GLU A 26 -7.02 23.40 -15.31
CA GLU A 26 -7.67 22.75 -14.17
C GLU A 26 -7.47 21.23 -14.26
N GLU A 27 -6.88 20.61 -13.22
CA GLU A 27 -6.85 19.15 -13.06
C GLU A 27 -8.29 18.66 -12.86
N GLU A 28 -8.88 18.02 -13.88
CA GLU A 28 -10.13 17.25 -13.73
C GLU A 28 -9.84 15.98 -12.91
N ASP A 29 -10.60 15.80 -11.82
CA ASP A 29 -10.67 14.59 -11.02
C ASP A 29 -11.13 13.39 -11.88
N LEU A 30 -10.19 12.67 -12.48
CA LEU A 30 -10.41 11.36 -13.10
C LEU A 30 -9.72 10.28 -12.29
N ASP A 31 -10.43 9.16 -12.13
CA ASP A 31 -10.04 7.99 -11.34
C ASP A 31 -8.60 7.51 -11.72
N PRO A 32 -7.58 7.76 -10.87
CA PRO A 32 -6.17 7.50 -11.20
C PRO A 32 -5.84 6.01 -11.39
N LEU A 33 -6.77 5.14 -10.97
CA LEU A 33 -6.55 3.71 -10.75
C LEU A 33 -6.52 2.90 -12.05
N GLU A 34 -7.37 3.25 -13.03
CA GLU A 34 -7.47 2.49 -14.27
C GLU A 34 -6.38 2.83 -15.29
N GLU A 35 -5.84 4.06 -15.25
CA GLU A 35 -4.77 4.50 -16.15
C GLU A 35 -3.41 3.95 -15.73
N MET A 36 -3.05 4.00 -14.44
CA MET A 36 -1.72 3.55 -13.98
C MET A 36 -1.48 2.05 -14.20
N MET A 37 -2.49 1.20 -13.95
CA MET A 37 -2.35 -0.27 -14.10
C MET A 37 -2.38 -0.72 -15.58
N LYS A 38 -3.10 -0.02 -16.47
CA LYS A 38 -3.13 -0.36 -17.91
C LYS A 38 -1.89 0.13 -18.66
N GLU A 39 -1.26 1.22 -18.23
CA GLU A 39 -0.15 1.83 -18.98
C GLU A 39 1.21 1.17 -18.72
N GLN A 40 1.45 0.57 -17.55
CA GLN A 40 2.66 -0.23 -17.30
C GLN A 40 2.74 -1.50 -18.17
N ALA A 41 1.59 -2.04 -18.61
CA ALA A 41 1.55 -3.21 -19.49
C ALA A 41 1.69 -2.88 -21.00
N ALA A 42 1.60 -1.60 -21.39
CA ALA A 42 1.45 -1.20 -22.79
C ALA A 42 2.30 0.01 -23.19
N SER A 43 3.62 -0.03 -22.99
CA SER A 43 4.52 0.99 -23.55
C SER A 43 5.18 0.55 -24.86
N LYS A 44 4.55 0.90 -25.98
CA LYS A 44 5.23 1.18 -27.25
C LYS A 44 4.86 2.59 -27.69
N LYS A 45 5.50 3.62 -27.13
CA LYS A 45 5.45 4.99 -27.67
C LYS A 45 6.83 5.65 -27.73
N LYS A 46 6.96 6.54 -28.72
CA LYS A 46 8.20 7.19 -29.20
C LYS A 46 9.11 7.64 -28.07
N VAL A 47 10.40 7.32 -28.18
CA VAL A 47 11.45 7.70 -27.23
C VAL A 47 11.51 9.23 -27.13
N LYS A 48 10.86 9.79 -26.12
CA LYS A 48 11.20 11.13 -25.63
C LYS A 48 12.55 10.98 -24.94
N VAL A 49 13.54 11.75 -25.40
CA VAL A 49 14.83 11.84 -24.71
C VAL A 49 14.63 12.82 -23.56
N TYR A 50 14.57 12.29 -22.34
CA TYR A 50 14.52 13.09 -21.12
C TYR A 50 15.93 13.54 -20.73
N SER A 51 16.03 14.71 -20.09
CA SER A 51 17.33 15.18 -19.60
C SER A 51 17.79 14.36 -18.39
N ASP A 52 19.11 14.33 -18.13
CA ASP A 52 19.65 13.68 -16.93
C ASP A 52 19.00 14.22 -15.64
N LYS A 53 18.62 15.51 -15.64
CA LYS A 53 17.92 16.16 -14.54
C LYS A 53 16.49 15.64 -14.35
N ASP A 54 15.75 15.43 -15.43
CA ASP A 54 14.40 14.87 -15.35
C ASP A 54 14.43 13.45 -14.79
N ILE A 55 15.46 12.67 -15.15
CA ILE A 55 15.68 11.32 -14.62
C ILE A 55 16.04 11.37 -13.13
N GLU A 56 16.91 12.30 -12.71
CA GLU A 56 17.24 12.49 -11.29
C GLU A 56 16.03 12.92 -10.47
N LEU A 57 15.18 13.81 -10.99
CA LEU A 57 13.93 14.22 -10.35
C LEU A 57 12.94 13.06 -10.27
N ALA A 58 12.75 12.29 -11.35
CA ALA A 58 11.87 11.13 -11.33
C ALA A 58 12.28 10.13 -10.24
N LYS A 59 13.58 9.90 -10.04
CA LYS A 59 14.08 9.01 -8.98
C LYS A 59 13.73 9.47 -7.57
N MET A 60 13.60 10.79 -7.33
CA MET A 60 13.17 11.31 -6.03
C MET A 60 11.72 10.92 -5.69
N TYR A 61 10.92 10.51 -6.67
CA TYR A 61 9.53 10.09 -6.49
C TYR A 61 9.34 8.58 -6.60
N GLU A 62 10.38 7.79 -6.93
CA GLU A 62 10.25 6.34 -7.11
C GLU A 62 9.72 5.65 -5.83
N ASN A 63 10.29 5.96 -4.66
CA ASN A 63 9.84 5.40 -3.39
C ASN A 63 8.39 5.77 -3.06
N ILE A 64 8.01 7.04 -3.31
CA ILE A 64 6.64 7.52 -3.11
C ILE A 64 5.69 6.74 -4.02
N ALA A 65 6.02 6.59 -5.30
CA ALA A 65 5.19 5.87 -6.26
C ALA A 65 5.03 4.39 -5.89
N GLU A 66 6.09 3.73 -5.42
CA GLU A 66 6.03 2.36 -4.91
C GLU A 66 5.09 2.25 -3.69
N CYS A 67 5.19 3.20 -2.74
CA CYS A 67 4.30 3.23 -1.58
C CYS A 67 2.84 3.53 -1.96
N GLU A 68 2.60 4.42 -2.92
CA GLU A 68 1.26 4.71 -3.46
C GLU A 68 0.63 3.45 -4.08
N ILE A 69 1.41 2.68 -4.87
CA ILE A 69 0.94 1.42 -5.47
C ILE A 69 0.59 0.39 -4.39
N GLU A 70 1.45 0.22 -3.38
CA GLU A 70 1.18 -0.70 -2.27
C GLU A 70 -0.05 -0.28 -1.45
N LEU A 71 -0.24 1.03 -1.21
CA LEU A 71 -1.41 1.54 -0.50
C LEU A 71 -2.70 1.18 -1.21
N LEU A 72 -2.75 1.35 -2.53
CA LEU A 72 -3.92 0.99 -3.34
C LEU A 72 -4.21 -0.51 -3.27
N ALA A 73 -3.16 -1.35 -3.30
CA ALA A 73 -3.32 -2.79 -3.11
C ALA A 73 -3.91 -3.13 -1.73
N PHE A 74 -3.40 -2.51 -0.67
CA PHE A 74 -3.94 -2.69 0.69
C PHE A 74 -5.38 -2.19 0.85
N GLU A 75 -5.73 -1.06 0.22
CA GLU A 75 -7.10 -0.54 0.23
C GLU A 75 -8.08 -1.49 -0.45
N LYS A 76 -7.67 -2.10 -1.56
CA LYS A 76 -8.46 -3.11 -2.26
C LYS A 76 -8.58 -4.40 -1.42
N GLU A 77 -7.49 -4.89 -0.83
CA GLU A 77 -7.52 -6.02 0.12
C GLU A 77 -8.47 -5.74 1.30
N LEU A 78 -8.38 -4.55 1.90
CA LEU A 78 -9.21 -4.14 3.02
C LEU A 78 -10.69 -4.12 2.65
N THR A 79 -11.01 -3.63 1.45
CA THR A 79 -12.38 -3.62 0.92
C THR A 79 -12.92 -5.04 0.78
N ILE A 80 -12.12 -5.96 0.22
CA ILE A 80 -12.50 -7.37 0.07
C ILE A 80 -12.71 -8.01 1.44
N ILE A 81 -11.80 -7.79 2.39
CA ILE A 81 -11.93 -8.30 3.76
C ILE A 81 -13.21 -7.79 4.40
N LYS A 82 -13.49 -6.49 4.35
CA LYS A 82 -14.69 -5.91 4.94
C LYS A 82 -15.97 -6.48 4.31
N ALA A 83 -15.99 -6.71 3.00
CA ALA A 83 -17.16 -7.20 2.26
C ALA A 83 -17.46 -8.71 2.40
N ASN A 84 -16.46 -9.54 2.70
CA ASN A 84 -16.61 -11.00 2.66
C ASN A 84 -16.69 -11.67 4.05
N GLU A 85 -17.32 -12.84 4.12
CA GLU A 85 -17.26 -13.71 5.29
C GLU A 85 -15.89 -14.40 5.38
N LEU A 86 -15.46 -14.76 6.59
CA LEU A 86 -14.14 -15.38 6.82
C LEU A 86 -13.93 -16.68 6.04
N LYS A 87 -14.97 -17.49 5.88
CA LYS A 87 -14.90 -18.78 5.19
C LYS A 87 -14.62 -18.64 3.69
N ASP A 88 -15.07 -17.55 3.08
CA ASP A 88 -14.96 -17.28 1.64
C ASP A 88 -13.80 -16.31 1.34
N LEU A 89 -13.16 -15.76 2.37
CA LEU A 89 -12.24 -14.63 2.25
C LEU A 89 -11.02 -14.93 1.37
N ALA A 90 -10.39 -16.09 1.56
CA ALA A 90 -9.23 -16.48 0.77
C ALA A 90 -9.58 -16.66 -0.71
N GLU A 91 -10.78 -17.19 -1.00
CA GLU A 91 -11.24 -17.33 -2.38
C GLU A 91 -11.53 -15.97 -3.01
N ALA A 92 -12.23 -15.09 -2.29
CA ALA A 92 -12.53 -13.73 -2.75
C ALA A 92 -11.25 -12.94 -3.08
N LEU A 93 -10.22 -13.02 -2.23
CA LEU A 93 -8.93 -12.37 -2.48
C LEU A 93 -8.22 -12.94 -3.72
N ASN A 94 -8.21 -14.26 -3.89
CA ASN A 94 -7.60 -14.88 -5.08
C ASN A 94 -8.31 -14.51 -6.38
N GLN A 95 -9.64 -14.32 -6.34
CA GLN A 95 -10.44 -13.95 -7.51
C GLN A 95 -10.26 -12.47 -7.89
N GLU A 96 -10.31 -11.58 -6.90
CA GLU A 96 -10.27 -10.12 -7.12
C GLU A 96 -8.84 -9.55 -7.25
N LEU A 97 -7.86 -10.25 -6.67
CA LEU A 97 -6.43 -9.90 -6.68
C LEU A 97 -5.59 -11.12 -7.11
N PRO A 98 -5.73 -11.56 -8.37
CA PRO A 98 -5.04 -12.75 -8.86
C PRO A 98 -3.54 -12.49 -8.94
N ASP A 99 -2.80 -13.16 -8.05
CA ASP A 99 -1.34 -13.18 -8.03
C ASP A 99 -0.87 -14.63 -7.94
N LYS A 100 0.03 -15.03 -8.84
CA LYS A 100 0.52 -16.40 -8.95
C LYS A 100 1.45 -16.79 -7.81
N ASP A 101 2.07 -15.80 -7.18
CA ASP A 101 3.08 -16.02 -6.15
C ASP A 101 2.46 -15.92 -4.74
N ARG A 102 1.26 -15.37 -4.61
CA ARG A 102 0.55 -15.22 -3.33
C ARG A 102 -0.34 -16.40 -2.99
N GLN A 103 -0.40 -16.70 -1.70
CA GLN A 103 -1.19 -17.80 -1.16
C GLN A 103 -2.03 -17.26 0.01
N TYR A 104 -3.10 -16.50 -0.31
CA TYR A 104 -3.89 -15.78 0.69
C TYR A 104 -4.40 -16.65 1.84
N ALA A 105 -4.78 -17.91 1.59
CA ALA A 105 -5.19 -18.82 2.67
C ALA A 105 -4.07 -19.04 3.70
N GLN A 106 -2.83 -19.21 3.26
CA GLN A 106 -1.67 -19.39 4.14
C GLN A 106 -1.24 -18.08 4.78
N GLU A 107 -1.25 -16.97 4.03
CA GLU A 107 -0.91 -15.64 4.56
C GLU A 107 -1.86 -15.23 5.68
N LEU A 108 -3.18 -15.33 5.45
CA LEU A 108 -4.19 -15.02 6.46
C LEU A 108 -4.08 -15.95 7.68
N GLN A 109 -3.83 -17.25 7.47
CA GLN A 109 -3.60 -18.18 8.57
C GLN A 109 -2.38 -17.76 9.41
N GLY A 110 -1.27 -17.40 8.75
CA GLY A 110 -0.05 -16.95 9.42
C GLY A 110 -0.24 -15.64 10.21
N ILE A 111 -0.98 -14.68 9.65
CA ILE A 111 -1.33 -13.43 10.33
C ILE A 111 -2.19 -13.71 11.56
N LEU A 112 -3.18 -14.60 11.45
CA LEU A 112 -4.03 -14.96 12.57
C LEU A 112 -3.22 -15.64 13.69
N ILE A 113 -2.41 -16.64 13.36
CA ILE A 113 -1.56 -17.35 14.33
C ILE A 113 -0.62 -16.39 15.05
N SER A 114 0.14 -15.58 14.31
CA SER A 114 1.10 -14.64 14.91
C SER A 114 0.44 -13.59 15.81
N THR A 115 -0.73 -13.09 15.41
CA THR A 115 -1.49 -12.14 16.23
C THR A 115 -2.01 -12.79 17.51
N TRP A 116 -2.52 -14.03 17.42
CA TRP A 116 -3.00 -14.74 18.60
C TRP A 116 -1.86 -15.15 19.53
N GLU A 117 -0.71 -15.52 18.98
CA GLU A 117 0.52 -15.79 19.73
C GLU A 117 0.94 -14.55 20.52
N HIS A 118 0.94 -13.36 19.89
CA HIS A 118 1.20 -12.12 20.61
C HIS A 118 0.15 -11.83 21.72
N LYS A 119 -1.14 -12.12 21.48
CA LYS A 119 -2.21 -11.97 22.48
C LYS A 119 -2.03 -12.89 23.70
N VAL A 120 -1.54 -14.11 23.48
CA VAL A 120 -1.30 -15.14 24.51
C VAL A 120 0.05 -14.96 25.22
N GLU A 121 1.12 -14.73 24.47
CA GLU A 121 2.49 -14.75 24.98
C GLU A 121 2.93 -13.41 25.55
N VAL A 122 2.53 -12.30 24.90
CA VAL A 122 2.96 -10.96 25.28
C VAL A 122 1.87 -10.24 26.05
N LYS A 123 0.67 -10.09 25.46
CA LYS A 123 -0.42 -9.34 26.10
C LYS A 123 -1.08 -10.08 27.27
N LYS A 124 -0.94 -11.41 27.34
CA LYS A 124 -1.59 -12.27 28.36
C LYS A 124 -3.12 -12.05 28.44
N THR A 125 -3.75 -11.82 27.29
CA THR A 125 -5.19 -11.51 27.22
C THR A 125 -6.05 -12.68 26.74
N HIS A 126 -5.44 -13.69 26.13
CA HIS A 126 -6.13 -14.85 25.58
C HIS A 126 -5.51 -16.13 26.14
N PRO A 127 -6.29 -17.21 26.30
CA PRO A 127 -5.80 -18.51 26.76
C PRO A 127 -4.97 -19.23 25.69
N LEU A 128 -4.02 -20.07 26.12
CA LEU A 128 -3.16 -20.84 25.23
C LEU A 128 -3.96 -21.81 24.37
N GLU A 129 -5.03 -22.38 24.93
CA GLU A 129 -5.91 -23.33 24.26
C GLU A 129 -6.58 -22.74 23.02
N GLN A 130 -6.82 -21.43 22.96
CA GLN A 130 -7.32 -20.78 21.75
C GLN A 130 -6.25 -20.73 20.65
N LEU A 131 -5.00 -20.45 21.01
CA LEU A 131 -3.88 -20.43 20.05
C LEU A 131 -3.63 -21.82 19.47
N ASP A 132 -3.63 -22.86 20.31
CA ASP A 132 -3.44 -24.24 19.85
C ASP A 132 -4.56 -24.65 18.89
N LEU A 133 -5.81 -24.32 19.21
CA LEU A 133 -6.94 -24.59 18.32
C LEU A 133 -6.81 -23.86 16.98
N ILE A 134 -6.36 -22.60 16.98
CA ILE A 134 -6.14 -21.83 15.74
C ILE A 134 -5.01 -22.46 14.91
N LYS A 135 -3.90 -22.90 15.53
CA LYS A 135 -2.78 -23.55 14.83
C LYS A 135 -3.20 -24.85 14.13
N GLU A 136 -4.15 -25.58 14.70
CA GLU A 136 -4.64 -26.86 14.17
C GLU A 136 -5.85 -26.74 13.23
N THR A 137 -6.40 -25.54 13.05
CA THR A 137 -7.66 -25.35 12.33
C THR A 137 -7.46 -24.53 11.06
N PRO A 138 -7.95 -25.01 9.89
CA PRO A 138 -7.99 -24.19 8.69
C PRO A 138 -8.79 -22.90 8.90
N LEU A 139 -8.37 -21.80 8.27
CA LEU A 139 -9.00 -20.49 8.42
C LEU A 139 -10.52 -20.51 8.23
N CYS A 140 -11.02 -21.26 7.25
CA CYS A 140 -12.45 -21.33 6.94
C CYS A 140 -13.30 -21.97 8.06
N GLU A 141 -12.69 -22.76 8.94
CA GLU A 141 -13.37 -23.46 10.05
C GLU A 141 -13.07 -22.83 11.42
N VAL A 142 -12.16 -21.85 11.49
CA VAL A 142 -11.57 -21.39 12.76
C VAL A 142 -12.62 -20.82 13.72
N VAL A 143 -13.54 -20.02 13.20
CA VAL A 143 -14.61 -19.40 13.99
C VAL A 143 -15.56 -20.47 14.54
N GLU A 144 -15.97 -21.42 13.69
CA GLU A 144 -16.88 -22.49 14.09
C GLU A 144 -16.28 -23.33 15.22
N LYS A 145 -15.00 -23.70 15.11
CA LYS A 145 -14.31 -24.47 16.15
C LYS A 145 -14.09 -23.67 17.43
N LEU A 146 -13.74 -22.39 17.34
CA LEU A 146 -13.60 -21.52 18.51
C LEU A 146 -14.93 -21.37 19.26
N CYS A 147 -16.02 -21.08 18.55
CA CYS A 147 -17.35 -20.99 19.15
C CYS A 147 -17.79 -22.31 19.81
N ALA A 148 -17.53 -23.45 19.15
CA ALA A 148 -17.88 -24.76 19.70
C ALA A 148 -17.05 -25.12 20.95
N ARG A 149 -15.77 -24.74 20.99
CA ARG A 149 -14.87 -25.06 22.11
C ARG A 149 -15.02 -24.10 23.29
N PHE A 150 -15.37 -22.85 23.04
CA PHE A 150 -15.50 -21.79 24.03
C PHE A 150 -16.91 -21.16 23.99
N PRO A 151 -17.96 -21.92 24.38
CA PRO A 151 -19.34 -21.43 24.32
C PRO A 151 -19.64 -20.28 25.30
N ASP A 152 -18.86 -20.18 26.37
CA ASP A 152 -18.98 -19.13 27.39
C ASP A 152 -18.20 -17.85 27.02
N TYR A 153 -17.64 -17.76 25.81
CA TYR A 153 -16.96 -16.56 25.35
C TYR A 153 -17.96 -15.41 25.17
N GLU A 154 -17.76 -14.30 25.90
CA GLU A 154 -18.65 -13.13 25.86
C GLU A 154 -18.46 -12.26 24.61
N GLY A 155 -17.38 -12.49 23.84
CA GLY A 155 -17.08 -11.75 22.62
C GLY A 155 -17.64 -12.39 21.35
N ASP A 156 -17.11 -11.96 20.20
CA ASP A 156 -17.54 -12.42 18.88
C ASP A 156 -16.31 -12.85 18.07
N PHE A 157 -16.02 -14.15 18.07
CA PHE A 157 -14.83 -14.68 17.41
C PHE A 157 -14.77 -14.32 15.92
N ALA A 158 -15.92 -14.22 15.23
CA ALA A 158 -15.93 -13.81 13.84
C ALA A 158 -15.43 -12.37 13.68
N LYS A 159 -15.89 -11.47 14.55
CA LYS A 159 -15.39 -10.08 14.59
C LYS A 159 -13.94 -10.00 15.03
N ASP A 160 -13.52 -10.76 16.02
CA ASP A 160 -12.16 -10.68 16.56
C ASP A 160 -11.10 -11.20 15.57
N VAL A 161 -11.42 -12.28 14.85
CA VAL A 161 -10.58 -12.81 13.78
C VAL A 161 -10.54 -11.83 12.60
N LYS A 162 -11.68 -11.28 12.19
CA LYS A 162 -11.73 -10.31 11.09
C LYS A 162 -11.03 -9.00 11.43
N ALA A 163 -11.18 -8.52 12.67
CA ALA A 163 -10.48 -7.34 13.18
C ALA A 163 -8.97 -7.53 13.13
N THR A 164 -8.47 -8.74 13.38
CA THR A 164 -7.02 -9.05 13.25
C THR A 164 -6.48 -8.70 11.85
N PHE A 165 -7.22 -9.02 10.80
CA PHE A 165 -6.80 -8.70 9.42
C PHE A 165 -6.96 -7.22 9.08
N ILE A 166 -8.07 -6.62 9.54
CA ILE A 166 -8.36 -5.19 9.34
C ILE A 166 -7.28 -4.34 10.02
N ASP A 167 -7.05 -4.55 11.32
CA ASP A 167 -6.07 -3.80 12.11
C ASP A 167 -4.66 -3.93 11.52
N ARG A 168 -4.31 -5.12 11.01
CA ARG A 168 -3.01 -5.36 10.37
C ARG A 168 -2.84 -4.54 9.09
N LEU A 169 -3.85 -4.51 8.22
CA LEU A 169 -3.82 -3.72 7.00
C LEU A 169 -3.84 -2.22 7.29
N GLU A 170 -4.68 -1.78 8.22
CA GLU A 170 -4.74 -0.37 8.62
C GLU A 170 -3.40 0.11 9.19
N ALA A 171 -2.70 -0.74 9.97
CA ALA A 171 -1.34 -0.46 10.43
C ALA A 171 -0.32 -0.38 9.27
N LEU A 172 -0.36 -1.31 8.31
CA LEU A 172 0.52 -1.27 7.13
C LEU A 172 0.28 -0.01 6.29
N MET A 173 -0.98 0.35 6.09
CA MET A 173 -1.35 1.57 5.37
C MET A 173 -0.87 2.81 6.11
N SER A 174 -0.99 2.86 7.44
CA SER A 174 -0.46 3.98 8.23
C SER A 174 1.05 4.14 8.02
N ILE A 175 1.82 3.06 8.14
CA ILE A 175 3.27 3.09 7.94
C ILE A 175 3.63 3.58 6.53
N LYS A 176 2.90 3.14 5.51
CA LYS A 176 3.15 3.56 4.13
C LYS A 176 2.81 5.04 3.90
N LYS A 177 1.74 5.55 4.53
CA LYS A 177 1.42 6.99 4.51
C LYS A 177 2.49 7.81 5.20
N ASP A 178 2.98 7.35 6.35
CA ASP A 178 4.07 8.01 7.07
C ASP A 178 5.34 8.09 6.20
N HIS A 179 5.72 7.01 5.51
CA HIS A 179 6.87 7.04 4.58
C HIS A 179 6.67 7.99 3.39
N ILE A 180 5.45 8.06 2.84
CA ILE A 180 5.14 9.01 1.76
C ILE A 180 5.29 10.45 2.27
N ASP A 181 4.78 10.75 3.46
CA ASP A 181 4.88 12.08 4.05
C ASP A 181 6.35 12.46 4.31
N GLU A 182 7.17 11.53 4.81
CA GLU A 182 8.61 11.72 5.00
C GLU A 182 9.34 12.00 3.66
N ASP A 183 9.11 11.18 2.63
CA ASP A 183 9.73 11.36 1.31
C ASP A 183 9.27 12.66 0.63
N ILE A 184 7.99 13.05 0.82
CA ILE A 184 7.46 14.34 0.36
C ILE A 184 8.15 15.50 1.09
N GLU A 185 8.37 15.40 2.40
CA GLU A 185 9.09 16.41 3.18
C GLU A 185 10.53 16.56 2.68
N ASP A 186 11.21 15.47 2.33
CA ASP A 186 12.56 15.52 1.74
C ASP A 186 12.58 16.29 0.42
N ILE A 187 11.57 16.10 -0.45
CA ILE A 187 11.42 16.89 -1.69
C ILE A 187 11.17 18.37 -1.37
N TYR A 188 10.38 18.67 -0.34
CA TYR A 188 10.13 20.06 0.09
C TYR A 188 11.35 20.74 0.71
N ILE A 189 12.11 20.05 1.56
CA ILE A 189 13.42 20.49 2.08
C ILE A 189 14.37 20.72 0.92
N ALA A 190 14.21 19.91 -0.13
CA ALA A 190 14.88 20.12 -1.38
C ALA A 190 14.39 21.32 -2.19
N GLY A 191 13.47 22.13 -1.68
CA GLY A 191 13.04 23.38 -2.29
C GLY A 191 12.38 23.19 -3.65
N ILE A 192 11.85 21.99 -3.93
CA ILE A 192 11.14 21.62 -5.15
C ILE A 192 9.70 21.26 -4.73
N LYS A 193 8.70 21.61 -5.54
CA LYS A 193 7.33 21.14 -5.27
C LYS A 193 7.17 19.64 -5.58
N PRO A 194 6.64 18.82 -4.65
CA PRO A 194 6.38 17.40 -4.90
C PRO A 194 5.48 17.13 -6.11
N SER A 195 4.48 17.97 -6.36
CA SER A 195 3.61 17.86 -7.55
C SER A 195 4.38 18.00 -8.86
N TYR A 196 5.41 18.85 -8.87
CA TYR A 196 6.31 18.97 -10.02
C TYR A 196 7.11 17.68 -10.24
N VAL A 197 7.69 17.13 -9.17
CA VAL A 197 8.47 15.88 -9.22
C VAL A 197 7.59 14.70 -9.65
N LYS A 198 6.37 14.57 -9.09
CA LYS A 198 5.37 13.56 -9.49
C LYS A 198 5.06 13.63 -10.98
N ARG A 199 4.86 14.84 -11.51
CA ARG A 199 4.59 15.04 -12.94
C ARG A 199 5.77 14.63 -13.82
N ILE A 200 6.99 14.97 -13.43
CA ILE A 200 8.20 14.52 -14.15
C ILE A 200 8.34 13.00 -14.08
N TYR A 201 8.12 12.40 -12.91
CA TYR A 201 8.10 10.93 -12.74
C TYR A 201 7.10 10.28 -13.69
N LYS A 202 5.85 10.77 -13.74
CA LYS A 202 4.81 10.30 -14.66
C LYS A 202 5.27 10.39 -16.12
N GLN A 203 5.81 11.55 -16.53
CA GLN A 203 6.29 11.76 -17.90
C GLN A 203 7.43 10.79 -18.26
N VAL A 204 8.44 10.66 -17.41
CA VAL A 204 9.61 9.78 -17.62
C VAL A 204 9.18 8.32 -17.76
N ASN A 205 8.23 7.88 -16.93
CA ASN A 205 7.71 6.51 -16.94
C ASN A 205 6.56 6.27 -17.93
N GLY A 206 6.12 7.31 -18.64
CA GLY A 206 5.03 7.22 -19.62
C GLY A 206 3.65 6.95 -19.01
N ILE A 207 3.49 7.30 -17.74
CA ILE A 207 2.23 7.24 -16.98
C ILE A 207 1.49 8.55 -17.24
N LYS A 208 0.20 8.50 -17.55
CA LYS A 208 -0.66 9.68 -17.68
C LYS A 208 -1.23 10.16 -16.34
#